data_AF-A0A7X4BN41-F1
#
_entry.id   AF-A0A7X4BN41-F1
#
_cell.length_a   1.000
_cell.length_b   1.000
_cell.length_c   1.000
_cell.angle_alpha   90.00
_cell.angle_beta   90.00
_cell.angle_gamma   90.00
#
_symmetry.space_group_name_H-M   'P 1'
#
loop_
_entity.id
_entity.type
_entity.pdbx_description
1 polymer ?
#
loop_
_entity_poly.entity_id
_entity_poly.type
_entity_poly.pdbx_seq_one_letter_code
_entity_poly.pdbx_strand_id
1 'polypeptide(L)'
;MIMEQNHQSTDSILSNARKNFEESKREIEHLLEIHTEMEGGQSGRRGRRPEQIQVLHRAAIVMITACWQAYVEDLFREASNKLLSHGNAYQKNILKRYVNEKLHYFHNPLSDKVNKLFKCLELENLSHHWTWRAMSHNNAMKKLDKYVGIRHKIAHGGESDDSKPDKSVVTDYLNHVERLVEKTEEAVKNHVDEPTE
;
A
#
# COMPACT_ATOMS: atom_id res chain seq x y z
N MET A 1 -13.08 49.41 -4.54
CA MET A 1 -11.68 49.14 -4.20
C MET A 1 -11.65 47.73 -3.63
N ILE A 2 -11.04 46.83 -4.39
CA ILE A 2 -11.01 45.39 -4.21
C ILE A 2 -10.16 45.05 -2.97
N MET A 3 -10.61 44.10 -2.16
CA MET A 3 -9.72 43.07 -1.62
C MET A 3 -10.46 41.73 -1.65
N GLU A 4 -10.22 41.01 -2.74
CA GLU A 4 -10.48 39.57 -2.86
C GLU A 4 -9.75 38.86 -1.72
N GLN A 5 -10.52 38.16 -0.88
CA GLN A 5 -9.93 37.10 -0.08
C GLN A 5 -9.69 35.92 -1.02
N ASN A 6 -8.45 35.81 -1.49
CA ASN A 6 -7.93 34.59 -2.10
C ASN A 6 -8.11 33.45 -1.09
N HIS A 7 -9.15 32.64 -1.32
CA HIS A 7 -9.25 31.30 -0.77
C HIS A 7 -8.06 30.53 -1.33
N GLN A 8 -7.00 30.45 -0.53
CA GLN A 8 -5.85 29.61 -0.83
C GLN A 8 -6.38 28.21 -1.12
N SER A 9 -6.09 27.74 -2.33
CA SER A 9 -6.61 26.52 -2.90
C SER A 9 -6.51 25.36 -1.92
N THR A 10 -7.58 24.57 -1.84
CA THR A 10 -7.61 23.25 -1.20
C THR A 10 -6.55 22.37 -1.85
N ASP A 11 -5.32 22.47 -1.36
CA ASP A 11 -4.19 21.63 -1.73
C ASP A 11 -4.63 20.18 -1.62
N SER A 12 -4.74 19.53 -2.78
CA SER A 12 -4.88 18.08 -3.00
C SER A 12 -5.38 17.28 -1.80
N ILE A 13 -6.67 16.90 -1.81
CA ILE A 13 -7.32 16.06 -0.78
C ILE A 13 -6.55 14.76 -0.46
N LEU A 14 -5.67 14.29 -1.36
CA LEU A 14 -4.85 13.08 -1.25
C LEU A 14 -3.34 13.39 -1.19
N SER A 15 -2.61 12.59 -0.40
CA SER A 15 -1.14 12.51 -0.40
C SER A 15 -0.59 12.15 -1.78
N ASN A 16 0.68 12.47 -2.08
CA ASN A 16 1.28 12.00 -3.35
C ASN A 16 1.43 10.47 -3.34
N ALA A 17 1.70 9.88 -2.18
CA ALA A 17 1.69 8.45 -1.93
C ALA A 17 0.37 7.80 -2.40
N ARG A 18 -0.77 8.42 -2.06
CA ARG A 18 -2.08 7.93 -2.51
C ARG A 18 -2.27 8.05 -4.01
N LYS A 19 -1.85 9.16 -4.63
CA LYS A 19 -1.92 9.31 -6.09
C LYS A 19 -1.09 8.23 -6.80
N ASN A 20 0.14 8.00 -6.36
CA ASN A 20 1.03 6.97 -6.90
C ASN A 20 0.43 5.58 -6.72
N PHE A 21 -0.21 5.32 -5.58
CA PHE A 21 -0.95 4.09 -5.33
C PHE A 21 -2.11 3.91 -6.33
N GLU A 22 -2.94 4.92 -6.54
CA GLU A 22 -4.08 4.86 -7.47
C GLU A 22 -3.62 4.67 -8.93
N GLU A 23 -2.49 5.25 -9.32
CA GLU A 23 -1.85 5.01 -10.63
C GLU A 23 -1.42 3.55 -10.77
N SER A 24 -0.68 3.04 -9.80
CA SER A 24 -0.20 1.65 -9.82
C SER A 24 -1.36 0.64 -9.73
N LYS A 25 -2.43 1.00 -9.00
CA LYS A 25 -3.67 0.22 -8.90
C LYS A 25 -4.31 0.05 -10.27
N ARG A 26 -4.44 1.13 -11.05
CA ARG A 26 -5.00 1.08 -12.42
C ARG A 26 -4.20 0.16 -13.34
N GLU A 27 -2.88 0.15 -13.22
CA GLU A 27 -2.04 -0.79 -13.99
C GLU A 27 -2.31 -2.26 -13.62
N ILE A 28 -2.50 -2.55 -12.33
CA ILE A 28 -2.88 -3.89 -11.86
C ILE A 28 -4.29 -4.26 -12.35
N GLU A 29 -5.24 -3.33 -12.31
CA GLU A 29 -6.60 -3.54 -12.83
C GLU A 29 -6.55 -3.86 -14.33
N HIS A 30 -5.80 -3.10 -15.14
CA HIS A 30 -5.59 -3.40 -16.55
C HIS A 30 -4.96 -4.79 -16.78
N LEU A 31 -4.00 -5.21 -15.95
CA LEU A 31 -3.42 -6.57 -16.02
C LEU A 31 -4.49 -7.65 -15.81
N LEU A 32 -5.45 -7.41 -14.92
CA LEU A 32 -6.57 -8.32 -14.64
C LEU A 32 -7.68 -8.27 -15.71
N GLU A 33 -7.79 -7.15 -16.43
CA GLU A 33 -8.73 -6.97 -17.55
C GLU A 33 -8.25 -7.68 -18.82
N ILE A 34 -6.98 -7.52 -19.19
CA ILE A 34 -6.33 -8.25 -20.31
C ILE A 34 -6.56 -9.77 -20.17
N HIS A 35 -6.56 -10.26 -18.93
CA HIS A 35 -6.89 -11.64 -18.60
C HIS A 35 -8.34 -12.03 -18.93
N THR A 36 -9.32 -11.16 -18.65
CA THR A 36 -10.75 -11.43 -18.87
C THR A 36 -11.06 -11.58 -20.37
N GLU A 37 -10.34 -10.84 -21.22
CA GLU A 37 -10.43 -10.98 -22.68
C GLU A 37 -9.84 -12.30 -23.20
N MET A 38 -8.75 -12.77 -22.59
CA MET A 38 -8.14 -14.07 -22.93
C MET A 38 -8.98 -15.27 -22.47
N GLU A 39 -9.69 -15.17 -21.35
CA GLU A 39 -10.60 -16.21 -20.86
C GLU A 39 -11.86 -16.38 -21.71
N GLY A 40 -12.39 -15.28 -22.28
CA GLY A 40 -13.59 -15.27 -23.11
C GLY A 40 -13.51 -16.21 -24.33
N GLY A 41 -12.31 -16.48 -24.84
CA GLY A 41 -12.05 -17.41 -25.95
C GLY A 41 -11.90 -18.90 -25.56
N GLN A 42 -11.85 -19.24 -24.26
CA GLN A 42 -11.59 -20.61 -23.77
C GLN A 42 -12.71 -21.18 -22.86
N SER A 43 -13.85 -20.48 -22.81
CA SER A 43 -15.07 -20.82 -22.07
C SER A 43 -15.67 -22.18 -22.47
N GLY A 44 -15.05 -23.27 -22.05
CA GLY A 44 -15.55 -24.63 -22.34
C GLY A 44 -14.77 -25.78 -21.70
N ARG A 45 -13.57 -25.57 -21.15
CA ARG A 45 -12.75 -26.64 -20.57
C ARG A 45 -12.39 -26.35 -19.12
N ARG A 46 -13.36 -26.61 -18.24
CA ARG A 46 -13.23 -26.58 -16.78
C ARG A 46 -12.29 -27.72 -16.34
N GLY A 47 -10.98 -27.47 -16.30
CA GLY A 47 -10.04 -28.48 -15.82
C GLY A 47 -8.55 -28.21 -16.07
N ARG A 48 -8.20 -27.37 -17.06
CA ARG A 48 -6.81 -26.98 -17.31
C ARG A 48 -6.69 -25.46 -17.25
N ARG A 49 -6.42 -24.90 -16.07
CA ARG A 49 -6.00 -23.49 -15.98
C ARG A 49 -4.72 -23.35 -16.80
N PRO A 50 -4.70 -22.58 -17.92
CA PRO A 50 -3.49 -22.40 -18.71
C PRO A 50 -2.37 -21.87 -17.82
N GLU A 51 -1.14 -22.38 -17.99
CA GLU A 51 0.03 -21.93 -17.24
C GLU A 51 0.22 -20.40 -17.34
N GLN A 52 -0.15 -19.83 -18.49
CA GLN A 52 -0.15 -18.39 -18.77
C GLN A 52 -1.03 -17.61 -17.78
N ILE A 53 -2.23 -18.11 -17.45
CA ILE A 53 -3.13 -17.47 -16.49
C ILE A 53 -2.52 -17.48 -15.08
N GLN A 54 -1.87 -18.58 -14.71
CA GLN A 54 -1.21 -18.66 -13.40
C GLN A 54 -0.02 -17.70 -13.31
N VAL A 55 0.73 -17.49 -14.40
CA VAL A 55 1.81 -16.48 -14.45
C VAL A 55 1.25 -15.08 -14.19
N LEU A 56 0.12 -14.72 -14.82
CA LEU A 56 -0.52 -13.41 -14.64
C LEU A 56 -0.95 -13.17 -13.19
N HIS A 57 -1.63 -14.14 -12.56
CA HIS A 57 -2.03 -14.00 -11.16
C HIS A 57 -0.82 -13.89 -10.22
N ARG A 58 0.24 -14.66 -10.47
CA ARG A 58 1.48 -14.54 -9.69
C ARG A 58 2.12 -13.17 -9.84
N ALA A 59 2.17 -12.63 -11.07
CA ALA A 59 2.66 -11.29 -11.35
C ALA A 59 1.81 -10.21 -10.63
N ALA A 60 0.49 -10.35 -10.66
CA ALA A 60 -0.41 -9.43 -9.97
C ALA A 60 -0.18 -9.42 -8.44
N ILE A 61 -0.01 -10.57 -7.79
CA ILE A 61 0.34 -10.61 -6.35
C ILE A 61 1.66 -9.87 -6.07
N VAL A 62 2.67 -10.06 -6.91
CA VAL A 62 3.97 -9.37 -6.79
C VAL A 62 3.79 -7.86 -6.93
N MET A 63 3.03 -7.42 -7.94
CA MET A 63 2.74 -6.00 -8.18
C MET A 63 1.95 -5.38 -7.02
N ILE A 64 0.88 -6.02 -6.55
CA ILE A 64 0.10 -5.52 -5.39
C ILE A 64 1.00 -5.34 -4.16
N THR A 65 1.89 -6.30 -3.91
CA THR A 65 2.83 -6.22 -2.78
C THR A 65 3.81 -5.05 -2.95
N ALA A 66 4.32 -4.84 -4.17
CA ALA A 66 5.20 -3.73 -4.48
C ALA A 66 4.49 -2.37 -4.35
N CYS A 67 3.25 -2.25 -4.82
CA CYS A 67 2.43 -1.06 -4.69
C CYS A 67 2.16 -0.71 -3.22
N TRP A 68 1.83 -1.71 -2.40
CA TRP A 68 1.67 -1.51 -0.96
C TRP A 68 2.97 -1.02 -0.32
N GLN A 69 4.11 -1.62 -0.66
CA GLN A 69 5.40 -1.19 -0.13
C GLN A 69 5.71 0.25 -0.54
N ALA A 70 5.62 0.58 -1.83
CA ALA A 70 5.92 1.91 -2.36
C ALA A 70 5.02 2.98 -1.73
N TYR A 71 3.71 2.69 -1.59
CA TYR A 71 2.77 3.57 -0.89
C TYR A 71 3.22 3.87 0.55
N VAL A 72 3.57 2.83 1.32
CA VAL A 72 4.03 2.99 2.70
C VAL A 72 5.31 3.82 2.79
N GLU A 73 6.26 3.56 1.89
CA GLU A 73 7.52 4.31 1.82
C GLU A 73 7.28 5.80 1.49
N ASP A 74 6.45 6.09 0.49
CA ASP A 74 6.11 7.45 0.06
C ASP A 74 5.36 8.20 1.17
N LEU A 75 4.36 7.56 1.79
CA LEU A 75 3.59 8.18 2.86
C LEU A 75 4.48 8.50 4.07
N PHE A 76 5.41 7.60 4.42
CA PHE A 76 6.36 7.84 5.50
C PHE A 76 7.27 9.04 5.19
N ARG A 77 7.75 9.19 3.94
CA ARG A 77 8.53 10.36 3.52
C ARG A 77 7.72 11.65 3.64
N GLU A 78 6.46 11.63 3.19
CA GLU A 78 5.57 12.79 3.24
C GLU A 78 5.26 13.21 4.67
N ALA A 79 4.88 12.26 5.53
CA ALA A 79 4.61 12.51 6.94
C ALA A 79 5.85 13.09 7.65
N SER A 80 7.02 12.49 7.43
CA SER A 80 8.29 12.98 7.98
C SER A 80 8.57 14.43 7.55
N ASN A 81 8.41 14.73 6.26
CA ASN A 81 8.64 16.08 5.72
C ASN A 81 7.67 17.10 6.30
N LYS A 82 6.41 16.70 6.56
CA LYS A 82 5.39 17.59 7.12
C LYS A 82 5.68 17.94 8.58
N LEU A 83 6.07 16.95 9.40
CA LEU A 83 6.45 17.14 10.80
C LEU A 83 7.64 18.11 10.97
N LEU A 84 8.57 18.17 10.01
CA LEU A 84 9.70 19.12 10.01
C LEU A 84 9.60 20.22 8.94
N SER A 85 8.37 20.59 8.56
CA SER A 85 8.10 21.63 7.55
C SER A 85 8.79 22.96 7.87
N HIS A 86 8.81 23.35 9.14
CA HIS A 86 9.43 24.58 9.65
C HIS A 86 10.93 24.46 9.99
N GLY A 87 11.53 23.28 9.81
CA GLY A 87 12.95 23.06 10.08
C GLY A 87 13.88 23.81 9.11
N ASN A 88 15.05 24.21 9.59
CA ASN A 88 16.11 24.78 8.77
C ASN A 88 16.76 23.73 7.85
N ALA A 89 17.61 24.18 6.91
CA ALA A 89 18.23 23.30 5.92
C ALA A 89 19.05 22.15 6.55
N TYR A 90 19.73 22.41 7.67
CA TYR A 90 20.50 21.40 8.39
C TYR A 90 19.59 20.33 9.01
N GLN A 91 18.52 20.73 9.69
CA GLN A 91 17.51 19.82 10.26
C GLN A 91 16.84 18.96 9.17
N LYS A 92 16.46 19.58 8.04
CA LYS A 92 15.88 18.87 6.89
C LYS A 92 16.84 17.84 6.29
N ASN A 93 18.14 18.14 6.22
CA ASN A 93 19.15 17.19 5.73
C ASN A 93 19.35 16.00 6.69
N ILE A 94 19.36 16.25 8.00
CA ILE A 94 19.40 15.16 9.00
C ILE A 94 18.18 14.27 8.86
N LEU A 95 16.97 14.85 8.78
CA LEU A 95 15.74 14.09 8.57
C LEU A 95 15.82 13.24 7.32
N LYS A 96 16.25 13.82 6.19
CA LYS A 96 16.36 13.08 4.93
C LYS A 96 17.27 11.85 5.07
N ARG A 97 18.39 11.97 5.77
CA ARG A 97 19.31 10.84 6.05
C ARG A 97 18.63 9.79 6.92
N TYR A 98 17.98 10.22 8.01
CA TYR A 98 17.25 9.34 8.91
C TYR A 98 16.13 8.57 8.19
N VAL A 99 15.29 9.26 7.42
CA VAL A 99 14.21 8.67 6.63
C VAL A 99 14.77 7.66 5.63
N ASN A 100 15.82 8.02 4.89
CA ASN A 100 16.45 7.10 3.95
C ASN A 100 17.02 5.85 4.62
N GLU A 101 17.61 5.99 5.81
CA GLU A 101 18.10 4.86 6.60
C GLU A 101 16.94 3.95 7.01
N LYS A 102 15.84 4.50 7.55
CA LYS A 102 14.68 3.69 7.96
C LYS A 102 14.05 2.94 6.79
N LEU A 103 13.93 3.60 5.64
CA LEU A 103 13.34 3.00 4.44
C LEU A 103 14.28 1.98 3.79
N HIS A 104 15.60 2.13 3.91
CA HIS A 104 16.55 1.12 3.45
C HIS A 104 16.32 -0.26 4.09
N TYR A 105 15.89 -0.29 5.36
CA TYR A 105 15.58 -1.52 6.08
C TYR A 105 14.10 -1.92 5.98
N PHE A 106 13.25 -1.13 5.31
CA PHE A 106 11.84 -1.45 5.08
C PHE A 106 11.68 -2.37 3.87
N HIS A 107 12.08 -3.62 4.03
CA HIS A 107 11.81 -4.69 3.07
C HIS A 107 10.71 -5.60 3.60
N ASN A 108 9.90 -6.21 2.73
CA ASN A 108 8.82 -7.12 3.13
C ASN A 108 7.75 -6.41 4.00
N PRO A 109 6.76 -5.75 3.38
CA PRO A 109 5.87 -4.77 4.03
C PRO A 109 4.78 -5.42 4.90
N LEU A 110 5.20 -6.23 5.87
CA LEU A 110 4.35 -6.86 6.87
C LEU A 110 3.79 -5.81 7.83
N SER A 111 2.65 -6.15 8.45
CA SER A 111 1.95 -5.30 9.40
C SER A 111 2.84 -4.81 10.56
N ASP A 112 3.68 -5.68 11.11
CA ASP A 112 4.61 -5.34 12.18
C ASP A 112 5.69 -4.35 11.74
N LYS A 113 6.18 -4.47 10.49
CA LYS A 113 7.16 -3.55 9.92
C LYS A 113 6.57 -2.18 9.66
N VAL A 114 5.32 -2.13 9.20
CA VAL A 114 4.59 -0.87 9.01
C VAL A 114 4.41 -0.16 10.36
N ASN A 115 3.97 -0.87 11.41
CA ASN A 115 3.88 -0.30 12.76
C ASN A 115 5.24 0.20 13.28
N LYS A 116 6.31 -0.59 13.12
CA LYS A 116 7.67 -0.19 13.54
C LYS A 116 8.17 1.04 12.80
N LEU A 117 7.86 1.15 11.51
CA LEU A 117 8.23 2.31 10.70
C LEU A 117 7.54 3.57 11.22
N PHE A 118 6.21 3.56 11.37
CA PHE A 118 5.45 4.74 11.81
C PHE A 118 5.62 5.07 13.29
N LYS A 119 6.02 4.11 14.14
CA LYS A 119 6.48 4.40 15.51
C LYS A 119 7.65 5.40 15.54
N CYS A 120 8.47 5.47 14.49
CA CYS A 120 9.54 6.46 14.37
C CYS A 120 9.04 7.91 14.24
N LEU A 121 7.75 8.10 13.92
CA LEU A 121 7.06 9.38 13.85
C LEU A 121 6.10 9.56 15.03
N GLU A 122 6.28 8.79 16.11
CA GLU A 122 5.43 8.80 17.31
C GLU A 122 3.98 8.31 17.08
N LEU A 123 3.68 7.80 15.89
CA LEU A 123 2.41 7.14 15.60
C LEU A 123 2.49 5.66 15.97
N GLU A 124 2.31 5.38 17.25
CA GLU A 124 2.32 4.01 17.75
C GLU A 124 1.09 3.22 17.29
N ASN A 125 1.30 1.94 16.98
CA ASN A 125 0.24 1.00 16.64
C ASN A 125 -0.69 1.49 15.50
N LEU A 126 -0.13 2.12 14.45
CA LEU A 126 -0.85 2.54 13.24
C LEU A 126 -1.93 1.53 12.78
N SER A 127 -1.60 0.24 12.79
CA SER A 127 -2.52 -0.84 12.41
C SER A 127 -3.83 -0.90 13.22
N HIS A 128 -3.90 -0.33 14.42
CA HIS A 128 -5.15 -0.25 15.20
C HIS A 128 -6.24 0.52 14.45
N HIS A 129 -5.86 1.44 13.57
CA HIS A 129 -6.77 2.17 12.70
C HIS A 129 -7.28 1.34 11.51
N TRP A 130 -6.72 0.15 11.26
CA TRP A 130 -7.16 -0.76 10.19
C TRP A 130 -8.42 -1.54 10.57
N THR A 131 -9.50 -0.81 10.88
CA THR A 131 -10.78 -1.36 11.27
C THR A 131 -11.88 -0.85 10.35
N TRP A 132 -12.75 -1.76 9.90
CA TRP A 132 -13.95 -1.45 9.13
C TRP A 132 -15.01 -2.53 9.34
N ARG A 133 -16.17 -2.41 8.70
CA ARG A 133 -17.27 -3.36 8.85
C ARG A 133 -16.78 -4.79 8.62
N ALA A 134 -16.96 -5.63 9.64
CA ALA A 134 -16.53 -7.04 9.67
C ALA A 134 -15.02 -7.29 9.51
N MET A 135 -14.17 -6.28 9.74
CA MET A 135 -12.72 -6.43 9.79
C MET A 135 -12.14 -5.70 10.99
N SER A 136 -11.64 -6.46 11.97
CA SER A 136 -10.84 -5.90 13.07
C SER A 136 -9.39 -5.67 12.63
N HIS A 137 -8.68 -4.77 13.31
CA HIS A 137 -7.25 -4.56 13.07
C HIS A 137 -6.43 -5.86 13.08
N ASN A 138 -6.66 -6.76 14.04
CA ASN A 138 -5.97 -8.05 14.12
C ASN A 138 -6.22 -8.91 12.88
N ASN A 139 -7.46 -8.92 12.37
CA ASN A 139 -7.78 -9.67 11.16
C ASN A 139 -7.20 -8.99 9.91
N ALA A 140 -7.17 -7.65 9.87
CA ALA A 140 -6.59 -6.90 8.76
C ALA A 140 -5.07 -7.14 8.64
N MET A 141 -4.37 -7.13 9.78
CA MET A 141 -2.94 -7.46 9.86
C MET A 141 -2.67 -8.90 9.41
N LYS A 142 -3.38 -9.88 9.98
CA LYS A 142 -3.25 -11.30 9.59
C LYS A 142 -3.50 -11.51 8.10
N LYS A 143 -4.50 -10.84 7.54
CA LYS A 143 -4.84 -10.94 6.12
C LYS A 143 -3.75 -10.32 5.24
N LEU A 144 -3.22 -9.16 5.59
CA LEU A 144 -2.08 -8.55 4.89
C LEU A 144 -0.87 -9.48 4.90
N ASP A 145 -0.48 -9.96 6.09
CA ASP A 145 0.72 -10.79 6.28
C ASP A 145 0.60 -12.12 5.51
N LYS A 146 -0.61 -12.70 5.45
CA LYS A 146 -0.90 -13.87 4.61
C LYS A 146 -0.58 -13.61 3.14
N TYR A 147 -1.04 -12.50 2.56
CA TYR A 147 -0.80 -12.20 1.15
C TYR A 147 0.66 -11.87 0.84
N VAL A 148 1.31 -11.10 1.71
CA VAL A 148 2.75 -10.83 1.60
C VAL A 148 3.54 -12.14 1.68
N GLY A 149 3.08 -13.11 2.49
CA GLY A 149 3.60 -14.47 2.52
C GLY A 149 3.41 -15.25 1.21
N ILE A 150 2.26 -15.10 0.54
CA ILE A 150 2.03 -15.68 -0.79
C ILE A 150 3.06 -15.15 -1.80
N ARG A 151 3.31 -13.83 -1.81
CA ARG A 151 4.38 -13.23 -2.65
C ARG A 151 5.74 -13.87 -2.40
N HIS A 152 6.10 -14.10 -1.14
CA HIS A 152 7.36 -14.74 -0.80
C HIS A 152 7.46 -16.17 -1.36
N LYS A 153 6.39 -16.96 -1.25
CA LYS A 153 6.33 -18.32 -1.82
C LYS A 153 6.44 -18.33 -3.35
N ILE A 154 5.81 -17.36 -4.02
CA ILE A 154 5.92 -17.17 -5.47
C ILE A 154 7.37 -16.89 -5.88
N ALA A 155 8.06 -15.99 -5.17
CA ALA A 155 9.42 -15.59 -5.51
C ALA A 155 10.47 -16.69 -5.27
N HIS A 156 10.29 -17.51 -4.24
CA HIS A 156 11.26 -18.54 -3.83
C HIS A 156 10.90 -19.97 -4.26
N GLY A 157 9.84 -20.16 -5.07
CA GLY A 157 9.62 -21.39 -5.82
C GLY A 157 9.06 -22.58 -5.04
N GLY A 158 8.33 -22.37 -3.94
CA GLY A 158 7.69 -23.47 -3.22
C GLY A 158 6.45 -24.01 -3.95
N GLU A 159 6.41 -25.31 -4.25
CA GLU A 159 5.19 -25.98 -4.74
C GLU A 159 4.17 -26.09 -3.59
N SER A 160 3.21 -25.17 -3.54
CA SER A 160 2.08 -25.22 -2.62
C SER A 160 0.87 -24.57 -3.29
N ASP A 161 -0.35 -24.86 -2.83
CA ASP A 161 -1.55 -24.22 -3.40
C ASP A 161 -1.48 -22.68 -3.31
N ASP A 162 -0.82 -22.17 -2.27
CA ASP A 162 -0.57 -20.73 -2.12
C ASP A 162 0.28 -20.14 -3.26
N SER A 163 1.13 -20.90 -3.95
CA SER A 163 1.91 -20.40 -5.09
C SER A 163 1.13 -20.41 -6.42
N LYS A 164 -0.15 -20.81 -6.39
CA LYS A 164 -1.06 -20.85 -7.55
C LYS A 164 -2.34 -20.05 -7.28
N PRO A 165 -2.24 -18.73 -7.00
CA PRO A 165 -3.40 -17.90 -6.73
C PRO A 165 -4.36 -17.88 -7.91
N ASP A 166 -5.66 -17.90 -7.62
CA ASP A 166 -6.69 -17.62 -8.62
C ASP A 166 -7.14 -16.15 -8.57
N LYS A 167 -8.00 -15.76 -9.51
CA LYS A 167 -8.50 -14.39 -9.64
C LYS A 167 -9.12 -13.88 -8.33
N SER A 168 -9.81 -14.74 -7.58
CA SER A 168 -10.46 -14.33 -6.33
C SER A 168 -9.43 -13.93 -5.26
N VAL A 169 -8.33 -14.67 -5.16
CA VAL A 169 -7.22 -14.35 -4.23
C VAL A 169 -6.58 -13.02 -4.59
N VAL A 170 -6.36 -12.76 -5.88
CA VAL A 170 -5.74 -11.52 -6.37
C VAL A 170 -6.66 -10.32 -6.11
N THR A 171 -7.94 -10.41 -6.49
CA THR A 171 -8.93 -9.35 -6.27
C THR A 171 -9.13 -9.07 -4.78
N ASP A 172 -9.19 -10.12 -3.94
CA ASP A 172 -9.34 -9.96 -2.49
C ASP A 172 -8.10 -9.30 -1.86
N TYR A 173 -6.89 -9.56 -2.39
CA TYR A 173 -5.68 -8.86 -1.94
C TYR A 173 -5.70 -7.38 -2.33
N LEU A 174 -6.01 -7.07 -3.60
CA LEU A 174 -6.06 -5.69 -4.09
C LEU A 174 -7.06 -4.85 -3.29
N ASN A 175 -8.28 -5.35 -3.11
CA ASN A 175 -9.32 -4.69 -2.32
C ASN A 175 -8.89 -4.51 -0.85
N HIS A 176 -8.19 -5.50 -0.29
CA HIS A 176 -7.67 -5.41 1.07
C HIS A 176 -6.64 -4.29 1.20
N VAL A 177 -5.67 -4.21 0.27
CA VAL A 177 -4.66 -3.15 0.25
C VAL A 177 -5.30 -1.78 0.07
N GLU A 178 -6.28 -1.63 -0.81
CA GLU A 178 -6.99 -0.36 -1.00
C GLU A 178 -7.62 0.14 0.32
N ARG A 179 -8.25 -0.75 1.10
CA ARG A 179 -8.78 -0.39 2.43
C ARG A 179 -7.69 -0.03 3.44
N LEU A 180 -6.55 -0.72 3.39
CA LEU A 180 -5.40 -0.39 4.24
C LEU A 180 -4.84 0.98 3.90
N VAL A 181 -4.74 1.34 2.62
CA VAL A 181 -4.30 2.65 2.15
C VAL A 181 -5.25 3.73 2.67
N GLU A 182 -6.57 3.56 2.50
CA GLU A 182 -7.56 4.50 3.06
C GLU A 182 -7.37 4.73 4.57
N LYS A 183 -7.26 3.66 5.35
CA LYS A 183 -7.16 3.76 6.81
C LYS A 183 -5.81 4.24 7.30
N THR A 184 -4.74 3.92 6.59
CA THR A 184 -3.39 4.39 6.91
C THR A 184 -3.27 5.88 6.64
N GLU A 185 -3.79 6.35 5.51
CA GLU A 185 -3.76 7.77 5.17
C GLU A 185 -4.57 8.62 6.14
N GLU A 186 -5.78 8.15 6.51
CA GLU A 186 -6.62 8.81 7.52
C GLU A 186 -5.88 8.95 8.86
N ALA A 187 -5.27 7.86 9.35
CA ALA A 187 -4.54 7.86 10.62
C ALA A 187 -3.30 8.76 10.59
N VAL A 188 -2.50 8.68 9.52
CA VAL A 188 -1.29 9.49 9.38
C VAL A 188 -1.63 10.97 9.23
N LYS A 189 -2.68 11.30 8.46
CA LYS A 189 -3.13 12.69 8.29
C LYS A 189 -3.55 13.30 9.62
N ASN A 190 -4.38 12.59 10.39
CA ASN A 190 -4.80 13.06 11.71
C ASN A 190 -3.60 13.30 12.62
N HIS A 191 -2.64 12.37 12.64
CA HIS A 191 -1.43 12.48 13.46
C HIS A 191 -0.52 13.67 13.09
N VAL A 192 -0.33 13.94 11.79
CA VAL A 192 0.58 15.04 11.36
C VAL A 192 -0.10 16.42 11.33
N ASP A 193 -1.43 16.46 11.35
CA ASP A 193 -2.21 17.71 11.40
C ASP A 193 -2.60 18.09 12.85
N GLU A 194 -2.47 17.16 13.82
CA GLU A 194 -2.60 17.47 15.23
C GLU A 194 -1.50 18.45 15.67
N PRO A 195 -1.83 19.56 16.35
CA PRO A 195 -0.82 20.45 16.90
C PRO A 195 -0.05 19.69 17.98
N THR A 196 1.22 19.41 17.71
CA THR A 196 2.16 18.91 18.74
C THR A 196 2.16 19.90 19.91
N GLU A 197 1.73 19.42 21.09
CA GLU A 197 1.71 20.16 22.37
C GLU A 197 3.11 20.60 22.82
#